data_AF-A0AAJ1RS03-F1
#
_entry.id   AF-A0AAJ1RS03-F1
#
_cell.length_a   1.000
_cell.length_b   1.000
_cell.length_c   1.000
_cell.angle_alpha   90.00
_cell.angle_beta   90.00
_cell.angle_gamma   90.00
#
_symmetry.space_group_name_H-M   'P 1'
#
loop_
_entity.id
_entity.type
_entity.pdbx_description
1 polymer ?
#
loop_
_entity_poly.entity_id
_entity_poly.type
_entity_poly.pdbx_seq_one_letter_code
_entity_poly.pdbx_strand_id
1 'polypeptide(L)'
;VSGTIPRSVNEAASLLEDRQVVVMGGTRPGHTTDAVAIRLAVAVAAERCVIATNVSKVHDSDPRVDPEAVAHDRLTHSQLQAIVGPAEHSQAGPSQVVDPMGASAAASADMPLCILDGRDPEAIRVAMEGGDFGGTVVE
;
A
#
# COMPACT_ATOMS: atom_id res chain seq x y z
N VAL A 1 1.45 5.93 21.16
CA VAL A 1 1.07 6.83 20.03
C VAL A 1 1.84 8.14 20.17
N SER A 2 2.35 8.73 19.08
CA SER A 2 3.31 9.84 19.05
C SER A 2 2.91 11.15 19.74
N GLY A 3 1.63 11.37 20.04
CA GLY A 3 1.13 12.60 20.68
C GLY A 3 1.12 13.83 19.77
N THR A 4 1.86 13.79 18.65
CA THR A 4 1.86 14.78 17.56
C THR A 4 1.60 14.08 16.22
N ILE A 5 0.98 14.82 15.29
CA ILE A 5 0.71 14.35 13.93
C ILE A 5 1.81 14.89 13.01
N PRO A 6 2.70 14.04 12.48
CA PRO A 6 3.75 14.48 11.57
C PRO A 6 3.18 14.91 10.22
N ARG A 7 3.87 15.85 9.57
CA ARG A 7 3.47 16.44 8.27
C ARG A 7 4.34 15.98 7.11
N SER A 8 5.34 15.14 7.38
CA SER A 8 6.23 14.58 6.37
C SER A 8 6.61 13.15 6.73
N VAL A 9 7.03 12.37 5.72
CA VAL A 9 7.58 11.02 5.90
C VAL A 9 8.79 11.06 6.84
N ASN A 10 9.69 12.04 6.67
CA ASN A 10 10.88 12.14 7.51
C ASN A 10 10.55 12.41 8.98
N GLU A 11 9.59 13.30 9.25
CA GLU A 11 9.14 13.58 10.61
C GLU A 11 8.48 12.34 11.25
N ALA A 12 7.67 11.60 10.47
CA ALA A 12 7.08 10.35 10.93
C ALA A 12 8.13 9.27 11.22
N ALA A 13 9.14 9.14 10.37
CA ALA A 13 10.26 8.23 10.56
C ALA A 13 11.06 8.57 11.82
N SER A 14 11.41 9.85 12.04
CA SER A 14 12.10 10.28 13.26
C SER A 14 11.26 10.04 14.51
N LEU A 15 9.93 10.21 14.46
CA LEU A 15 9.07 9.89 15.60
C LEU A 15 9.06 8.39 15.93
N LEU A 16 9.25 7.50 14.95
CA LEU A 16 9.31 6.06 15.19
C LEU A 16 10.57 5.61 15.93
N GLU A 17 11.61 6.45 16.01
CA GLU A 17 12.81 6.16 16.81
C GLU A 17 12.49 6.11 18.32
N ASP A 18 11.58 6.98 18.78
CA ASP A 18 11.22 7.13 20.21
C ASP A 18 9.78 6.70 20.53
N ARG A 19 8.96 6.39 19.52
CA ARG A 19 7.53 6.10 19.67
C ARG A 19 7.17 4.77 19.03
N GLN A 20 6.47 3.93 19.79
CA GLN A 20 5.98 2.62 19.32
C GLN A 20 4.93 2.72 18.20
N VAL A 21 4.17 3.82 18.13
CA VAL A 21 3.10 4.00 17.15
C VAL A 21 3.05 5.47 16.73
N VAL A 22 3.08 5.71 15.43
CA VAL A 22 2.91 7.03 14.79
C VAL A 22 1.68 6.98 13.89
N VAL A 23 0.84 8.02 13.95
CA VAL A 23 -0.33 8.17 13.08
C VAL A 23 -0.15 9.45 12.27
N MET A 24 -0.27 9.35 10.95
CA MET A 24 -0.09 10.47 10.03
C MET A 24 -1.15 10.48 8.93
N GLY A 25 -1.31 11.64 8.28
CA GLY A 25 -2.13 11.80 7.08
C GLY A 25 -1.28 12.00 5.83
N GLY A 26 -1.88 12.58 4.79
CA GLY A 26 -1.15 13.00 3.59
C GLY A 26 -0.08 14.06 3.89
N THR A 27 0.99 14.11 3.08
CA THR A 27 2.12 15.01 3.32
C THR A 27 2.08 16.29 2.49
N ARG A 28 1.89 16.16 1.18
CA ARG A 28 1.93 17.27 0.22
C ARG A 28 0.83 17.07 -0.82
N PRO A 29 0.23 18.15 -1.36
CA PRO A 29 -0.72 18.03 -2.47
C PRO A 29 -0.12 17.22 -3.63
N GLY A 30 -0.93 16.33 -4.20
CA GLY A 30 -0.50 15.41 -5.26
C GLY A 30 0.08 14.09 -4.76
N HIS A 31 0.25 13.87 -3.45
CA HIS A 31 0.54 12.54 -2.92
C HIS A 31 -0.75 11.89 -2.39
N THR A 32 -1.03 10.67 -2.85
CA THR A 32 -2.08 9.82 -2.30
C THR A 32 -1.63 9.19 -0.97
N THR A 33 -2.60 8.69 -0.20
CA THR A 33 -2.33 8.06 1.10
C THR A 33 -1.46 6.80 0.95
N ASP A 34 -1.71 6.00 -0.09
CA ASP A 34 -0.93 4.78 -0.36
C ASP A 34 0.54 5.13 -0.64
N ALA A 35 0.78 6.13 -1.49
CA ALA A 35 2.13 6.59 -1.79
C ALA A 35 2.84 7.11 -0.53
N VAL A 36 2.14 7.80 0.37
CA VAL A 36 2.72 8.24 1.65
C VAL A 36 3.03 7.06 2.56
N ALA A 37 2.12 6.10 2.70
CA ALA A 37 2.29 4.92 3.55
C ALA A 37 3.47 4.05 3.07
N ILE A 38 3.55 3.78 1.76
CA ILE A 38 4.64 3.00 1.16
C ILE A 38 5.98 3.73 1.35
N ARG A 39 6.03 5.04 1.09
CA ARG A 39 7.27 5.80 1.27
C ARG A 39 7.70 5.87 2.73
N LEU A 40 6.77 5.90 3.67
CA LEU A 40 7.10 5.77 5.09
C LEU A 40 7.68 4.39 5.40
N ALA A 41 7.04 3.32 4.93
CA ALA A 41 7.53 1.95 5.11
C ALA A 41 8.95 1.79 4.57
N VAL A 42 9.24 2.34 3.38
CA VAL A 42 10.58 2.38 2.79
C VAL A 42 11.55 3.18 3.66
N ALA A 43 11.17 4.38 4.11
CA ALA A 43 12.04 5.25 4.90
C ALA A 43 12.47 4.64 6.24
N VAL A 44 11.63 3.76 6.81
CA VAL A 44 11.91 3.09 8.11
C VAL A 44 12.40 1.66 7.94
N ALA A 45 12.68 1.22 6.70
CA ALA A 45 13.05 -0.15 6.37
C ALA A 45 12.10 -1.19 6.99
N ALA A 46 10.79 -0.93 6.88
CA ALA A 46 9.77 -1.85 7.37
C ALA A 46 9.88 -3.20 6.64
N GLU A 47 9.56 -4.28 7.34
CA GLU A 47 9.55 -5.62 6.75
C GLU A 47 8.47 -5.76 5.66
N ARG A 48 7.35 -5.02 5.80
CA ARG A 48 6.25 -4.99 4.85
C ARG A 48 5.36 -3.78 5.06
N CYS A 49 4.60 -3.41 4.03
CA CYS A 49 3.57 -2.38 4.10
C CYS A 49 2.18 -3.01 3.87
N VAL A 50 1.29 -2.89 4.85
CA VAL A 50 -0.10 -3.38 4.72
C VAL A 50 -0.99 -2.26 4.18
N ILE A 51 -1.58 -2.48 3.01
CA ILE A 51 -2.57 -1.59 2.38
C ILE A 51 -3.95 -2.19 2.61
N ALA A 52 -4.63 -1.65 3.62
CA ALA A 52 -6.01 -2.01 3.96
C ALA A 52 -6.99 -1.17 3.13
N THR A 53 -7.61 -1.78 2.12
CA THR A 53 -8.48 -1.14 1.12
C THR A 53 -9.90 -1.72 1.15
N ASN A 54 -10.77 -1.39 0.21
CA ASN A 54 -12.15 -1.89 0.12
C ASN A 54 -12.32 -3.12 -0.80
N VAL A 55 -11.22 -3.64 -1.34
CA VAL A 55 -11.16 -4.86 -2.15
C VAL A 55 -10.32 -5.92 -1.44
N SER A 56 -10.68 -7.19 -1.60
CA SER A 56 -9.99 -8.30 -0.96
C SER A 56 -8.66 -8.64 -1.63
N LYS A 57 -8.59 -8.55 -2.97
CA LYS A 57 -7.42 -8.91 -3.79
C LYS A 57 -7.22 -7.93 -4.93
N VAL A 58 -5.98 -7.84 -5.41
CA VAL A 58 -5.66 -7.20 -6.69
C VAL A 58 -6.17 -8.08 -7.82
N HIS A 59 -6.86 -7.46 -8.77
CA HIS A 59 -7.32 -8.10 -10.00
C HIS A 59 -6.54 -7.52 -11.19
N ASP A 60 -6.37 -8.29 -12.25
CA ASP A 60 -5.75 -7.83 -13.50
C ASP A 60 -6.59 -6.76 -14.24
N SER A 61 -7.91 -6.80 -14.08
CA SER A 61 -8.86 -5.80 -14.56
C SER A 61 -9.92 -5.47 -13.48
N ASP A 62 -10.72 -4.42 -13.69
CA ASP A 62 -11.73 -4.03 -12.69
C ASP A 62 -12.92 -5.01 -12.74
N PRO A 63 -13.16 -5.81 -11.67
CA PRO A 63 -14.18 -6.87 -11.66
C PRO A 63 -15.61 -6.33 -11.75
N ARG A 64 -15.81 -5.02 -11.58
CA ARG A 64 -17.13 -4.38 -11.72
C ARG A 64 -17.52 -4.15 -13.18
N VAL A 65 -16.53 -4.12 -14.08
CA VAL A 65 -16.72 -3.89 -15.52
C VAL A 65 -16.33 -5.10 -16.35
N ASP A 66 -15.39 -5.91 -15.86
CA ASP A 66 -14.90 -7.12 -16.50
C ASP A 66 -15.24 -8.36 -15.65
N PRO A 67 -16.22 -9.18 -16.05
CA PRO A 67 -16.59 -10.38 -15.31
C PRO A 67 -15.51 -11.47 -15.36
N GLU A 68 -14.54 -11.38 -16.27
CA GLU A 68 -13.43 -12.33 -16.40
C GLU A 68 -12.19 -11.90 -15.59
N ALA A 69 -12.29 -10.80 -14.81
CA ALA A 69 -11.20 -10.29 -13.97
C ALA A 69 -10.66 -11.37 -13.02
N VAL A 70 -9.36 -11.62 -13.09
CA VAL A 70 -8.68 -12.66 -12.32
C VAL A 70 -8.08 -12.04 -11.07
N ALA A 71 -8.45 -12.57 -9.90
CA ALA A 71 -7.84 -12.21 -8.63
C ALA A 71 -6.48 -12.89 -8.43
N HIS A 72 -5.51 -12.16 -7.87
CA HIS A 72 -4.17 -12.66 -7.63
C HIS A 72 -3.85 -12.80 -6.14
N ASP A 73 -3.30 -13.95 -5.74
CA ASP A 73 -2.79 -14.16 -4.37
C ASP A 73 -1.37 -13.60 -4.20
N ARG A 74 -0.58 -13.64 -5.28
CA ARG A 74 0.79 -13.15 -5.33
C ARG A 74 1.04 -12.42 -6.65
N LEU A 75 1.77 -11.31 -6.58
CA LEU A 75 2.26 -10.55 -7.72
C LEU A 75 3.71 -10.18 -7.50
N THR A 76 4.47 -10.00 -8.58
CA THR A 76 5.72 -9.25 -8.52
C THR A 76 5.45 -7.75 -8.49
N HIS A 77 6.39 -6.93 -8.01
CA HIS A 77 6.24 -5.47 -8.12
C HIS A 77 6.04 -5.01 -9.57
N SER A 78 6.69 -5.67 -10.53
CA SER A 78 6.53 -5.37 -11.95
C SER A 78 5.13 -5.70 -12.48
N GLN A 79 4.52 -6.79 -12.00
CA GLN A 79 3.14 -7.13 -12.34
C GLN A 79 2.16 -6.14 -11.71
N LEU A 80 2.34 -5.77 -10.44
CA LEU A 80 1.53 -4.73 -9.82
C LEU A 80 1.63 -3.41 -10.60
N GLN A 81 2.85 -2.99 -10.97
CA GLN A 81 3.07 -1.77 -11.75
C GLN A 81 2.35 -1.82 -13.12
N ALA A 82 2.35 -2.98 -13.79
CA ALA A 82 1.64 -3.15 -15.05
C ALA A 82 0.12 -3.01 -14.90
N ILE A 83 -0.44 -3.48 -13.78
CA ILE A 83 -1.88 -3.39 -13.48
C ILE A 83 -2.29 -1.94 -13.16
N VAL A 84 -1.53 -1.24 -12.31
CA VAL A 84 -1.88 0.14 -11.89
C VAL A 84 -1.49 1.19 -12.94
N GLY A 85 -0.61 0.84 -13.87
CA GLY A 85 -0.14 1.72 -14.93
C GLY A 85 1.06 2.58 -14.51
N PRO A 86 1.51 3.51 -15.37
CA PRO A 86 2.72 4.30 -15.12
C PRO A 86 2.53 5.28 -13.96
N ALA A 87 3.63 5.66 -13.30
CA ALA A 87 3.68 6.67 -12.22
C ALA A 87 3.36 8.12 -12.68
N GLU A 88 2.78 8.30 -13.87
CA GLU A 88 2.42 9.60 -14.42
C GLU A 88 0.96 9.93 -14.09
N HIS A 89 0.70 11.19 -13.71
CA HIS A 89 -0.63 11.70 -13.35
C HIS A 89 -1.54 11.79 -14.59
N SER A 90 -1.99 10.64 -15.09
CA SER A 90 -2.93 10.55 -16.19
C SER A 90 -4.32 10.24 -15.61
N GLN A 91 -4.89 11.27 -14.97
CA GLN A 91 -6.21 11.30 -14.35
C GLN A 91 -6.37 10.46 -13.08
N ALA A 92 -7.22 10.93 -12.16
CA ALA A 92 -7.76 10.08 -11.10
C ALA A 92 -8.66 9.03 -11.78
N GLY A 93 -8.02 7.96 -12.25
CA GLY A 93 -8.68 6.82 -12.89
C GLY A 93 -9.48 6.00 -11.89
N PRO A 94 -10.43 5.19 -12.36
CA PRO A 94 -11.40 4.50 -11.52
C PRO A 94 -10.68 3.60 -10.50
N SER A 95 -10.90 3.84 -9.22
CA SER A 95 -10.64 2.94 -8.07
C SER A 95 -9.45 1.99 -8.24
N GLN A 96 -8.25 2.52 -8.48
CA GLN A 96 -7.06 1.69 -8.46
C GLN A 96 -6.78 1.22 -7.04
N VAL A 97 -6.35 -0.03 -6.88
CA VAL A 97 -6.16 -0.68 -5.58
C VAL A 97 -4.99 -0.08 -4.80
N VAL A 98 -3.96 0.36 -5.53
CA VAL A 98 -2.76 1.05 -5.01
C VAL A 98 -2.38 2.14 -6.00
N ASP A 99 -1.92 3.28 -5.49
CA ASP A 99 -1.39 4.38 -6.30
C ASP A 99 -0.16 3.98 -7.16
N PRO A 100 -0.09 4.37 -8.46
CA PRO A 100 1.04 4.04 -9.33
C PRO A 100 2.42 4.57 -8.88
N MET A 101 2.47 5.76 -8.25
CA MET A 101 3.72 6.27 -7.68
C MET A 101 4.10 5.50 -6.41
N GLY A 102 3.11 5.09 -5.61
CA GLY A 102 3.29 4.19 -4.49
C GLY A 102 3.86 2.83 -4.94
N ALA A 103 3.23 2.19 -5.92
CA ALA A 103 3.71 0.93 -6.50
C ALA A 103 5.14 1.04 -7.05
N SER A 104 5.45 2.15 -7.73
CA SER A 104 6.80 2.40 -8.24
C SER A 104 7.83 2.60 -7.13
N ALA A 105 7.46 3.28 -6.05
CA ALA A 105 8.31 3.44 -4.86
C ALA A 105 8.56 2.09 -4.17
N ALA A 106 7.55 1.23 -4.09
CA ALA A 106 7.70 -0.12 -3.55
C ALA A 106 8.65 -0.97 -4.41
N ALA A 107 8.44 -0.95 -5.73
CA ALA A 107 9.28 -1.66 -6.70
C ALA A 107 10.75 -1.22 -6.66
N SER A 108 11.01 0.08 -6.48
CA SER A 108 12.37 0.62 -6.46
C SER A 108 13.15 0.29 -5.18
N ALA A 109 12.45 -0.09 -4.12
CA ALA A 109 12.99 -0.36 -2.81
C ALA A 109 12.81 -1.82 -2.36
N ASP A 110 12.35 -2.70 -3.26
CA ASP A 110 11.96 -4.08 -2.97
C ASP A 110 11.06 -4.20 -1.72
N MET A 111 10.15 -3.24 -1.52
CA MET A 111 9.28 -3.18 -0.32
C MET A 111 8.10 -4.14 -0.49
N PRO A 112 7.94 -5.17 0.36
CA PRO A 112 6.81 -6.08 0.28
C PRO A 112 5.50 -5.36 0.61
N LEU A 113 4.47 -5.58 -0.20
CA LEU A 113 3.12 -5.06 0.05
C LEU A 113 2.15 -6.19 0.39
N CYS A 114 1.28 -5.97 1.37
CA CYS A 114 0.15 -6.85 1.67
C CYS A 114 -1.15 -6.07 1.43
N ILE A 115 -1.88 -6.41 0.37
CA ILE A 115 -3.10 -5.71 -0.04
C ILE A 115 -4.29 -6.57 0.36
N LEU A 116 -5.22 -6.00 1.14
CA LEU A 116 -6.35 -6.74 1.72
C LEU A 116 -7.57 -5.86 1.95
N ASP A 117 -8.70 -6.49 2.28
CA ASP A 117 -9.92 -5.79 2.70
C ASP A 117 -9.79 -5.28 4.15
N GLY A 118 -9.65 -3.98 4.31
CA GLY A 118 -9.50 -3.31 5.60
C GLY A 118 -10.71 -3.38 6.52
N ARG A 119 -11.85 -3.91 6.05
CA ARG A 119 -13.03 -4.20 6.88
C ARG A 119 -12.86 -5.46 7.73
N ASP A 120 -11.83 -6.26 7.47
CA ASP A 120 -11.47 -7.43 8.26
C ASP A 120 -10.20 -7.16 9.11
N PRO A 121 -10.35 -6.80 10.40
CA PRO A 121 -9.21 -6.56 11.29
C PRO A 121 -8.35 -7.81 11.51
N GLU A 122 -8.92 -9.01 11.36
CA GLU A 122 -8.19 -10.25 11.54
C GLU A 122 -7.24 -10.49 10.37
N ALA A 123 -7.66 -10.18 9.14
CA ALA A 123 -6.78 -10.20 7.97
C ALA A 123 -5.58 -9.25 8.14
N ILE A 124 -5.78 -8.05 8.70
CA ILE A 124 -4.69 -7.12 9.01
C ILE A 124 -3.69 -7.75 9.99
N ARG A 125 -4.18 -8.35 11.07
CA ARG A 125 -3.33 -9.02 12.07
C ARG A 125 -2.51 -10.15 11.45
N VAL A 126 -3.17 -11.04 10.70
CA VAL A 126 -2.52 -12.18 10.03
C VAL A 126 -1.49 -11.70 9.00
N ALA A 127 -1.78 -10.64 8.24
CA ALA A 127 -0.83 -10.03 7.30
C ALA A 127 0.40 -9.45 7.99
N MET A 128 0.24 -8.81 9.15
CA MET A 128 1.36 -8.31 9.96
C MET A 128 2.23 -9.45 10.52
N GLU A 129 1.64 -10.60 10.83
CA GLU A 129 2.34 -11.79 11.34
C GLU A 129 2.97 -12.65 10.24
N GLY A 130 2.56 -12.46 8.98
CA GLY A 130 3.10 -13.17 7.81
C GLY A 130 2.38 -14.47 7.49
N GLY A 131 1.16 -14.63 8.02
CA GLY A 131 0.28 -15.74 7.67
C GLY A 131 -0.47 -15.52 6.37
N ASP A 132 -1.33 -16.48 6.03
CA ASP A 132 -2.26 -16.38 4.91
C ASP A 132 -3.49 -15.55 5.32
N PHE A 133 -3.54 -14.30 4.85
CA PHE A 133 -4.60 -13.34 5.15
C PHE A 133 -5.65 -13.25 4.03
N GLY A 134 -5.59 -14.13 3.02
CA GLY A 134 -6.58 -14.18 1.94
C GLY A 134 -6.60 -12.98 0.99
N GLY A 135 -5.59 -12.09 1.06
CA GLY A 135 -5.40 -10.98 0.14
C GLY A 135 -4.29 -11.23 -0.89
N THR A 136 -3.64 -10.16 -1.34
CA THR A 136 -2.54 -10.22 -2.32
C THR A 136 -1.21 -9.83 -1.67
N VAL A 137 -0.19 -10.67 -1.84
CA VAL A 137 1.21 -10.36 -1.51
C VAL A 137 1.93 -9.84 -2.75
N VAL A 138 2.71 -8.77 -2.61
CA VAL A 138 3.54 -8.20 -3.69
C VAL A 138 5.00 -8.14 -3.25
N GLU A 139 5.88 -8.84 -3.97
CA GLU A 139 7.31 -8.99 -3.64
C GLU A 139 8.21 -9.29 -4.85
#